data_AF-A0A822GJ71-F1
#
_entry.id   AF-A0A822GJ71-F1
#
_cell.length_a   1.000
_cell.length_b   1.000
_cell.length_c   1.000
_cell.angle_alpha   90.00
_cell.angle_beta   90.00
_cell.angle_gamma   90.00
#
_symmetry.space_group_name_H-M   'P 1'
#
loop_
_entity.id
_entity.type
_entity.pdbx_description
1 polymer ?
#
loop_
_entity_poly.entity_id
_entity_poly.type
_entity_poly.pdbx_seq_one_letter_code
_entity_poly.pdbx_strand_id
1 'polypeptide(L)'
;AMTSDNPDLALRHKTFTIQGMQYTLLDRLGGGAFGSVWSAVTPLGNINPSFSLRFGHPAAVKTIDISGRKISGISNPHSLAESFQKEVTMAFKMRKETRHVVTIYGFDFDMYRGLALMAMELGGDSLTQRIEQLHN
;
A
#
# COMPACT_ATOMS: atom_id res chain seq x y z
N ALA A 1 20.15 -11.33 22.47
CA ALA A 1 19.38 -11.71 21.26
C ALA A 1 18.61 -10.49 20.80
N MET A 2 19.11 -9.76 19.81
CA MET A 2 18.36 -8.67 19.18
C MET A 2 17.43 -9.31 18.16
N THR A 3 16.15 -9.46 18.52
CA THR A 3 15.11 -9.69 17.52
C THR A 3 15.08 -8.43 16.65
N SER A 4 15.60 -8.54 15.43
CA SER A 4 15.34 -7.54 14.41
C SER A 4 13.85 -7.61 14.09
N ASP A 5 13.04 -6.88 14.87
CA ASP A 5 11.65 -6.60 14.55
C ASP A 5 11.66 -5.78 13.26
N ASN A 6 11.77 -6.46 12.13
CA ASN A 6 11.62 -5.82 10.85
C ASN A 6 10.12 -5.46 10.75
N PRO A 7 9.75 -4.17 10.85
CA PRO A 7 8.33 -3.77 10.84
C PRO A 7 7.65 -4.21 9.53
N ASP A 8 8.43 -4.41 8.46
CA ASP A 8 7.99 -4.93 7.16
C ASP A 8 7.73 -6.45 7.13
N LEU A 9 7.98 -7.22 8.20
CA LEU A 9 7.47 -8.60 8.30
C LEU A 9 6.15 -8.66 9.06
N ALA A 10 5.87 -7.68 9.91
CA ALA A 10 4.68 -7.68 10.78
C ALA A 10 3.36 -7.46 10.01
N LEU A 11 3.43 -6.80 8.85
CA LEU A 11 2.25 -6.47 8.04
C LEU A 11 1.92 -7.51 6.96
N ARG A 12 2.84 -8.46 6.69
CA ARG A 12 2.62 -9.51 5.69
C ARG A 12 1.40 -10.38 6.08
N HIS A 13 0.55 -10.69 5.11
CA HIS A 13 -0.70 -11.44 5.29
C HIS A 13 -1.72 -10.80 6.25
N LYS A 14 -1.53 -9.53 6.63
CA LYS A 14 -2.56 -8.77 7.34
C LYS A 14 -3.62 -8.27 6.37
N THR A 15 -4.85 -8.29 6.84
CA THR A 15 -6.00 -7.75 6.12
C THR A 15 -6.37 -6.39 6.70
N PHE A 16 -6.57 -5.43 5.80
CA PHE A 16 -7.03 -4.08 6.12
C PHE A 16 -8.35 -3.81 5.41
N THR A 17 -9.23 -3.07 6.07
CA THR A 17 -10.42 -2.52 5.43
C THR A 17 -10.11 -1.09 5.02
N ILE A 18 -10.23 -0.78 3.73
CA ILE A 18 -10.05 0.55 3.17
C ILE A 18 -11.37 0.92 2.50
N GLN A 19 -12.07 1.91 3.07
CA GLN A 19 -13.38 2.37 2.56
C GLN A 19 -14.39 1.23 2.34
N GLY A 20 -14.45 0.30 3.29
CA GLY A 20 -15.38 -0.83 3.27
C GLY A 20 -14.92 -2.05 2.46
N MET A 21 -13.82 -1.96 1.71
CA MET A 21 -13.24 -3.07 0.96
C MET A 21 -12.04 -3.68 1.70
N GLN A 22 -11.99 -5.00 1.78
CA GLN A 22 -10.88 -5.71 2.42
C GLN A 22 -9.73 -5.94 1.43
N TYR A 23 -8.50 -5.75 1.92
CA TYR A 23 -7.26 -5.99 1.19
C TYR A 23 -6.31 -6.79 2.06
N THR A 24 -5.84 -7.94 1.58
CA THR A 24 -4.85 -8.76 2.28
C THR A 24 -3.48 -8.57 1.63
N LEU A 25 -2.49 -8.15 2.41
CA LEU A 25 -1.14 -7.89 1.93
C LEU A 25 -0.39 -9.22 1.69
N LEU A 26 0.31 -9.34 0.56
CA LEU A 26 1.00 -10.57 0.17
C LEU A 26 2.51 -10.43 0.28
N ASP A 27 3.10 -9.60 -0.59
CA ASP A 27 4.55 -9.39 -0.67
C ASP A 27 4.87 -7.90 -0.78
N ARG A 28 5.95 -7.47 -0.14
CA ARG A 28 6.44 -6.10 -0.24
C ARG A 28 7.09 -5.88 -1.60
N LEU A 29 6.62 -4.85 -2.32
CA LEU A 29 7.13 -4.46 -3.63
C LEU A 29 8.26 -3.44 -3.52
N GLY A 30 8.27 -2.65 -2.44
CA GLY A 30 9.30 -1.66 -2.16
C GLY A 30 8.94 -0.82 -0.96
N GLY A 31 9.80 0.12 -0.60
CA GLY A 31 9.53 1.08 0.46
C GLY A 31 10.71 1.99 0.76
N GLY A 32 10.44 2.99 1.59
CA GLY A 32 11.41 3.93 2.11
C GLY A 32 11.20 4.15 3.60
N ALA A 33 11.85 5.20 4.13
CA ALA A 33 11.92 5.45 5.57
C ALA A 33 10.57 5.60 6.29
N PHE A 34 9.49 5.95 5.58
CA PHE A 34 8.17 6.26 6.18
C PHE A 34 7.03 5.43 5.62
N GLY A 35 7.30 4.56 4.64
CA GLY A 35 6.23 3.80 4.03
C GLY A 35 6.70 2.68 3.12
N SER A 36 5.82 1.71 2.96
CA SER A 36 6.03 0.50 2.18
C SER A 36 4.87 0.33 1.21
N VAL A 37 5.17 -0.23 0.04
CA VAL A 37 4.17 -0.63 -0.96
C VAL A 37 4.14 -2.14 -1.00
N TRP A 38 2.93 -2.68 -0.98
CA TRP A 38 2.65 -4.10 -0.89
C TRP A 38 1.77 -4.53 -2.04
N SER A 39 2.05 -5.69 -2.62
CA SER A 39 1.06 -6.41 -3.39
C SER A 39 -0.05 -6.85 -2.45
N ALA A 40 -1.29 -6.80 -2.92
CA ALA A 40 -2.46 -7.13 -2.14
C ALA A 40 -3.53 -7.77 -3.03
N VAL A 41 -4.46 -8.47 -2.38
CA VAL A 41 -5.63 -9.05 -3.04
C VAL A 41 -6.89 -8.70 -2.26
N THR A 42 -7.97 -8.44 -2.99
CA THR A 42 -9.31 -8.39 -2.40
C THR A 42 -9.83 -9.82 -2.19
N PRO A 43 -10.72 -10.08 -1.21
CA PRO A 43 -11.45 -11.33 -1.16
C PRO A 43 -12.45 -11.40 -2.32
N LEU A 44 -12.52 -12.55 -3.02
CA LEU A 44 -13.61 -12.83 -3.97
C LEU A 44 -14.88 -13.14 -3.17
N GLY A 45 -16.00 -12.51 -3.56
CA GLY A 45 -17.32 -12.89 -3.05
C GLY A 45 -17.66 -14.34 -3.40
N ASN A 46 -18.18 -15.07 -2.39
CA ASN A 46 -18.69 -16.45 -2.40
C ASN A 46 -17.87 -17.51 -3.15
N ILE A 47 -17.20 -18.35 -2.35
CA ILE A 47 -16.48 -19.55 -2.75
C ILE A 47 -17.45 -20.56 -3.38
N ASN A 48 -17.21 -20.97 -4.63
CA ASN A 48 -17.75 -22.22 -5.16
C ASN A 48 -16.73 -23.33 -4.85
N PRO A 49 -17.08 -24.38 -4.08
CA PRO A 49 -16.15 -25.36 -3.53
C PRO A 49 -15.44 -26.26 -4.57
N SER A 50 -15.73 -26.11 -5.87
CA SER A 50 -15.18 -26.98 -6.92
C SER A 50 -13.93 -26.44 -7.63
N PHE A 51 -13.41 -25.25 -7.28
CA PHE A 51 -12.18 -24.73 -7.86
C PHE A 51 -11.24 -24.14 -6.80
N SER A 52 -9.98 -24.58 -6.88
CA SER A 52 -8.78 -24.11 -6.19
C SER A 52 -8.74 -22.60 -5.94
N LEU A 53 -8.26 -22.20 -4.75
CA LEU A 53 -7.96 -20.83 -4.27
C LEU A 53 -7.78 -19.82 -5.41
N ARG A 54 -8.85 -19.12 -5.79
CA ARG A 54 -8.76 -17.96 -6.68
C ARG A 54 -8.48 -16.74 -5.82
N PHE A 55 -7.29 -16.17 -5.97
CA PHE A 55 -6.96 -14.84 -5.45
C PHE A 55 -7.92 -13.81 -6.05
N GLY A 56 -8.41 -12.85 -5.26
CA GLY A 56 -9.25 -11.79 -5.81
C GLY A 56 -8.47 -10.77 -6.61
N HIS A 57 -9.07 -9.60 -6.85
CA HIS A 57 -8.49 -8.64 -7.80
C HIS A 57 -7.14 -8.16 -7.27
N PRO A 58 -6.06 -8.26 -8.07
CA PRO A 58 -4.75 -7.81 -7.64
C PRO A 58 -4.78 -6.29 -7.45
N ALA A 59 -4.17 -5.84 -6.37
CA ALA A 59 -4.03 -4.45 -6.01
C ALA A 59 -2.64 -4.20 -5.42
N ALA A 60 -2.31 -2.93 -5.25
CA ALA A 60 -1.23 -2.50 -4.39
C ALA A 60 -1.80 -1.72 -3.21
N VAL A 61 -1.18 -1.86 -2.04
CA VAL A 61 -1.49 -1.03 -0.86
C VAL A 61 -0.22 -0.33 -0.41
N LYS A 62 -0.27 1.00 -0.37
CA LYS A 62 0.77 1.83 0.26
C LYS A 62 0.40 2.02 1.73
N THR A 63 1.34 1.76 2.61
CA THR A 63 1.22 1.96 4.06
C THR A 63 2.22 3.03 4.49
N ILE A 64 1.78 4.01 5.28
CA ILE A 64 2.65 5.04 5.88
C ILE A 64 2.49 4.98 7.41
N ASP A 65 3.61 4.96 8.14
CA ASP A 65 3.60 5.05 9.60
C ASP A 65 3.31 6.51 10.01
N ILE A 66 2.19 6.68 10.71
CA ILE A 66 1.73 7.96 11.28
C ILE A 66 1.61 7.87 12.81
N SER A 67 2.18 6.83 13.44
CA SER A 67 2.05 6.58 14.88
C SER A 67 2.85 7.57 15.74
N GLY A 68 3.65 8.46 15.13
CA GLY A 68 4.45 9.44 15.85
C GLY A 68 5.70 8.92 16.54
N ARG A 69 6.16 7.72 16.15
CA ARG A 69 7.52 7.30 16.48
C ARG A 69 8.49 8.29 15.83
N LYS A 70 9.23 9.03 16.68
CA LYS A 70 10.28 9.96 16.26
C LYS A 70 11.35 9.20 15.48
N ILE A 71 11.25 9.21 14.15
CA ILE A 71 12.36 8.90 13.26
C ILE A 71 13.09 10.24 13.07
N SER A 72 14.39 10.29 13.37
CA SER A 72 15.15 11.54 13.38
C SER A 72 15.02 12.28 12.05
N GLY A 73 14.51 13.51 12.07
CA GLY A 73 14.54 14.42 10.93
C GLY A 73 13.22 14.69 10.20
N ILE A 74 12.08 14.09 10.59
CA ILE A 74 10.77 14.44 9.98
C ILE A 74 9.78 15.02 10.99
N SER A 75 9.12 16.08 10.52
CA SER A 75 8.09 16.88 11.16
C SER A 75 6.86 16.06 11.55
N ASN A 76 6.36 16.31 12.75
CA ASN A 76 5.02 16.02 13.30
C ASN A 76 4.12 15.07 12.46
N PRO A 77 3.65 13.93 13.00
CA PRO A 77 2.73 12.98 12.35
C PRO A 77 1.51 13.61 11.68
N HIS A 78 1.02 14.73 12.23
CA HIS A 78 -0.04 15.51 11.63
C HIS A 78 0.32 15.98 10.20
N SER A 79 1.56 16.43 9.99
CA SER A 79 2.06 16.86 8.68
C SER A 79 2.19 15.70 7.68
N LEU A 80 2.50 14.48 8.15
CA LEU A 80 2.54 13.28 7.31
C LEU A 80 1.15 12.87 6.85
N ALA A 81 0.18 12.85 7.77
CA ALA A 81 -1.21 12.55 7.44
C ALA A 81 -1.80 13.59 6.46
N GLU A 82 -1.53 14.89 6.67
CA GLU A 82 -1.94 15.94 5.74
C GLU A 82 -1.29 15.81 4.36
N SER A 83 0.03 15.57 4.32
CA SER A 83 0.74 15.36 3.06
C SER A 83 0.18 14.17 2.29
N PHE A 84 -0.14 13.09 3.00
CA PHE A 84 -0.76 11.90 2.42
C PHE A 84 -2.15 12.20 1.86
N GLN A 85 -3.01 12.92 2.58
CA GLN A 85 -4.32 13.35 2.07
C GLN A 85 -4.20 14.23 0.83
N LYS A 86 -3.22 15.13 0.79
CA LYS A 86 -2.93 15.97 -0.38
C LYS A 86 -2.49 15.14 -1.58
N GLU A 87 -1.61 14.16 -1.38
CA GLU A 87 -1.16 13.21 -2.41
C GLU A 87 -2.36 12.47 -3.03
N VAL A 88 -3.21 11.88 -2.19
CA VAL A 88 -4.43 11.16 -2.63
C VAL A 88 -5.35 12.08 -3.41
N THR A 89 -5.64 13.28 -2.87
CA THR A 89 -6.54 14.25 -3.49
C THR A 89 -6.03 14.69 -4.87
N MET A 90 -4.73 14.94 -4.99
CA MET A 90 -4.13 15.32 -6.25
C MET A 90 -4.20 14.18 -7.27
N ALA A 91 -3.86 12.96 -6.86
CA ALA A 91 -3.96 11.79 -7.73
C ALA A 91 -5.39 11.57 -8.26
N PHE A 92 -6.43 11.72 -7.41
CA PHE A 92 -7.82 11.67 -7.87
C PHE A 92 -8.16 12.77 -8.89
N LYS A 93 -7.67 14.01 -8.68
CA LYS A 93 -7.89 15.11 -9.63
C LYS A 93 -7.20 14.80 -10.96
N MET A 94 -5.91 14.47 -10.95
CA MET A 94 -5.15 14.20 -12.16
C MET A 94 -5.67 12.98 -12.93
N ARG A 95 -6.18 11.95 -12.23
CA ARG A 95 -6.72 10.74 -12.86
C ARG A 95 -7.94 11.01 -13.75
N LYS A 96 -8.69 12.09 -13.49
CA LYS A 96 -9.79 12.56 -14.35
C LYS A 96 -9.29 13.11 -15.69
N GLU A 97 -8.08 13.67 -15.68
CA GLU A 97 -7.45 14.29 -16.86
C GLU A 97 -6.63 13.28 -17.68
N THR A 98 -6.05 12.27 -17.03
CA THR A 98 -5.15 11.32 -17.71
C THR A 98 -5.22 9.91 -17.13
N ARG A 99 -4.94 8.91 -17.99
CA ARG A 99 -4.77 7.50 -17.60
C ARG A 99 -3.36 7.15 -17.15
N HIS A 100 -2.41 8.08 -17.27
CA HIS A 100 -1.01 7.85 -16.88
C HIS A 100 -0.75 8.03 -15.38
N VAL A 101 -1.75 8.44 -14.61
CA VAL A 101 -1.71 8.47 -13.15
C VAL A 101 -2.29 7.16 -12.63
N VAL A 102 -1.65 6.58 -11.61
CA VAL A 102 -2.12 5.34 -10.97
C VAL A 102 -3.56 5.50 -10.47
N THR A 103 -4.38 4.49 -10.71
CA THR A 103 -5.76 4.51 -10.22
C THR A 103 -5.78 4.24 -8.72
N ILE A 104 -6.26 5.20 -7.92
CA ILE A 104 -6.49 5.01 -6.48
C ILE A 104 -7.91 4.46 -6.29
N TYR A 105 -8.03 3.34 -5.58
CA TYR A 105 -9.31 2.73 -5.24
C TYR A 105 -9.90 3.30 -3.95
N GLY A 106 -9.03 3.69 -3.01
CA GLY A 106 -9.45 4.29 -1.75
C GLY A 106 -8.29 4.55 -0.81
N PHE A 107 -8.58 5.24 0.29
CA PHE A 107 -7.63 5.48 1.37
C PHE A 107 -8.33 5.45 2.72
N ASP A 108 -7.61 5.11 3.77
CA ASP A 108 -8.12 5.04 5.14
C ASP A 108 -7.00 5.25 6.17
N PHE A 109 -7.40 5.42 7.43
CA PHE A 109 -6.47 5.54 8.56
C PHE A 109 -6.77 4.45 9.60
N ASP A 110 -5.85 3.49 9.72
CA ASP A 110 -5.87 2.52 10.82
C ASP A 110 -5.20 3.16 12.04
N MET A 111 -6.01 3.88 12.83
CA MET A 111 -5.55 4.57 14.03
C MET A 111 -5.07 3.61 15.12
N TYR A 112 -5.54 2.36 15.13
CA TYR A 112 -5.11 1.34 16.10
C TYR A 112 -3.66 0.90 15.83
N ARG A 113 -3.30 0.75 14.55
CA ARG A 113 -1.94 0.41 14.12
C ARG A 113 -1.07 1.62 13.82
N GLY A 114 -1.64 2.82 13.84
CA GLY A 114 -0.94 4.06 13.48
C GLY A 114 -0.53 4.10 12.02
N LEU A 115 -1.39 3.64 11.11
CA LEU A 115 -1.09 3.55 9.67
C LEU A 115 -2.05 4.40 8.84
N ALA A 116 -1.51 5.13 7.87
CA ALA A 116 -2.27 5.64 6.74
C ALA A 116 -2.16 4.63 5.57
N LEU A 117 -3.29 4.32 4.95
CA LEU A 117 -3.43 3.23 3.97
C LEU A 117 -3.99 3.78 2.65
N MET A 118 -3.41 3.39 1.52
CA MET A 118 -3.92 3.74 0.19
C MET A 118 -3.95 2.50 -0.70
N ALA A 119 -5.14 2.09 -1.12
CA ALA A 119 -5.33 1.03 -2.09
C ALA A 119 -5.28 1.61 -3.51
N MET A 120 -4.52 0.98 -4.39
CA MET A 120 -4.31 1.43 -5.76
C MET A 120 -4.11 0.27 -6.72
N GLU A 121 -4.15 0.58 -8.00
CA GLU A 121 -3.84 -0.34 -9.09
C GLU A 121 -2.44 -0.96 -8.93
N LEU A 122 -2.36 -2.27 -9.11
CA LEU A 122 -1.07 -2.97 -9.15
C LEU A 122 -0.43 -2.75 -10.53
N GLY A 123 0.66 -2.00 -10.56
CA GLY A 123 1.51 -1.87 -11.74
C GLY A 123 2.40 -3.09 -11.97
N GLY A 124 2.98 -3.18 -13.17
CA GLY A 124 4.11 -4.08 -13.43
C GLY A 124 5.43 -3.50 -12.91
N ASP A 125 6.54 -4.01 -13.42
CA ASP A 125 7.89 -3.56 -13.04
C ASP A 125 8.06 -2.04 -13.19
N SER A 126 8.74 -1.45 -12.22
CA SER A 126 9.17 -0.06 -12.29
C SER A 126 10.13 0.16 -13.49
N LEU A 127 10.20 1.38 -13.99
CA LEU A 127 11.08 1.70 -15.11
C LEU A 127 12.55 1.37 -14.78
N THR A 128 12.99 1.65 -13.55
CA THR A 128 14.34 1.31 -13.08
C THR A 128 14.61 -0.19 -13.18
N GLN A 129 13.69 -1.03 -12.67
CA GLN A 129 13.81 -2.48 -12.77
C GLN A 129 13.85 -2.96 -14.22
N ARG A 130 13.02 -2.37 -15.10
CA ARG A 130 13.05 -2.71 -16.53
C ARG A 130 14.37 -2.33 -17.19
N ILE A 131 14.94 -1.17 -16.85
CA ILE A 131 16.25 -0.75 -17.38
C ILE A 131 17.35 -1.69 -16.88
N GLU A 132 17.34 -2.08 -15.61
CA GLU A 132 18.28 -3.05 -15.06
C GLU A 132 18.18 -4.42 -15.75
N GLN A 133 16.97 -4.89 -16.06
CA GLN A 133 16.76 -6.14 -16.80
C GLN A 133 17.26 -6.07 -18.25
N LEU A 134 17.21 -4.91 -18.90
CA LEU A 134 17.68 -4.75 -20.29
C LEU A 134 19.21 -4.66 -20.40
N HIS A 135 19.90 -4.34 -19.31
CA HIS A 135 21.36 -4.25 -19.24
C HIS A 135 22.03 -5.51 -18.66
N ASN A 136 21.23 -6.52 -18.30
CA ASN A 136 21.67 -7.85 -17.88
C ASN A 136 21.35 -8.90 -18.95
#